data_AF-A0A951WPN0-F1
#
_entry.id   AF-A0A951WPN0-F1
#
_cell.length_a   1.000
_cell.length_b   1.000
_cell.length_c   1.000
_cell.angle_alpha   90.00
_cell.angle_beta   90.00
_cell.angle_gamma   90.00
#
_symmetry.space_group_name_H-M   'P 1'
#
loop_
_entity.id
_entity.type
_entity.pdbx_description
1 polymer ?
#
loop_
_entity_poly.entity_id
_entity_poly.type
_entity_poly.pdbx_seq_one_letter_code
_entity_poly.pdbx_strand_id
1 'polypeptide(L)'
;MLESALLDLEGSLESIVFQNEENHYCVAKFFVSSSREVITVRGTLIDPRVGETLRITGEWQEDPRFGLQFKVKYFQPLTPKTLDGIRKFLGSGMIPGIGPHLADRIVDHFGLDTFVVIEKSPQRLAEVEGIGHSRVQTIVENWVDHKIARDATVFLRGHGLGDALAARVFQ
;
A
#
# COMPACT_ATOMS: atom_id res chain seq x y z
N MET A 1 5.69 -24.30 -25.19
CA MET A 1 5.15 -23.99 -23.84
C MET A 1 4.55 -22.61 -23.95
N LEU A 2 3.24 -22.44 -23.75
CA LEU A 2 2.66 -21.10 -23.71
C LEU A 2 3.19 -20.42 -22.45
N GLU A 3 3.95 -19.34 -22.61
CA GLU A 3 4.12 -18.38 -21.51
C GLU A 3 2.73 -17.88 -21.14
N SER A 4 2.26 -18.20 -19.93
CA SER A 4 1.07 -17.61 -19.37
C SER A 4 1.31 -16.10 -19.29
N ALA A 5 0.53 -15.34 -20.07
CA ALA A 5 0.56 -13.89 -20.01
C ALA A 5 0.22 -13.45 -18.59
N LEU A 6 1.09 -12.62 -18.00
CA LEU A 6 0.84 -12.08 -16.68
C LEU A 6 -0.33 -11.10 -16.73
N LEU A 7 -1.16 -11.13 -15.68
CA LEU A 7 -2.30 -10.25 -15.51
C LEU A 7 -1.97 -9.17 -14.49
N ASP A 8 -2.43 -7.95 -14.75
CA ASP A 8 -2.39 -6.85 -13.79
C ASP A 8 -3.75 -6.72 -13.09
N LEU A 9 -3.72 -6.70 -11.77
CA LEU A 9 -4.87 -6.43 -10.92
C LEU A 9 -4.55 -5.24 -10.01
N GLU A 10 -5.54 -4.38 -9.77
CA GLU A 10 -5.44 -3.27 -8.83
C GLU A 10 -6.47 -3.38 -7.73
N GLY A 11 -6.10 -2.96 -6.53
CA GLY A 11 -7.03 -2.86 -5.41
C GLY A 11 -6.32 -2.93 -4.07
N SER A 12 -7.03 -3.31 -3.01
CA SER A 12 -6.57 -3.18 -1.63
C SER A 12 -6.24 -4.50 -0.97
N LEU A 13 -5.18 -4.52 -0.14
CA LEU A 13 -4.91 -5.62 0.77
C LEU A 13 -5.89 -5.57 1.95
N GLU A 14 -6.82 -6.52 2.03
CA GLU A 14 -7.88 -6.53 3.05
C GLU A 14 -7.46 -7.20 4.36
N SER A 15 -6.68 -8.27 4.27
CA SER A 15 -6.14 -8.96 5.44
C SER A 15 -4.96 -9.84 5.07
N ILE A 16 -4.06 -10.04 6.04
CA ILE A 16 -2.93 -10.97 5.92
C ILE A 16 -3.35 -12.27 6.60
N VAL A 17 -3.37 -13.36 5.84
CA VAL A 17 -3.73 -14.71 6.32
C VAL A 17 -2.49 -15.39 6.91
N PHE A 18 -1.35 -15.22 6.25
CA PHE A 18 -0.07 -15.77 6.68
C PHE A 18 1.06 -14.87 6.17
N GLN A 19 2.08 -14.69 7.00
CA GLN A 19 3.30 -14.02 6.61
C GLN A 19 4.51 -14.72 7.24
N ASN A 20 5.53 -14.96 6.43
CA ASN A 20 6.85 -15.33 6.89
C ASN A 20 7.74 -14.09 6.76
N GLU A 21 8.23 -13.59 7.91
CA GLU A 21 9.05 -12.38 7.95
C GLU A 21 10.46 -12.59 7.38
N GLU A 22 11.02 -13.80 7.48
CA GLU A 22 12.38 -14.12 7.03
C GLU A 22 12.53 -14.09 5.51
N ASN A 23 11.52 -14.58 4.78
CA ASN A 23 11.55 -14.67 3.31
C ASN A 23 10.48 -13.82 2.63
N HIS A 24 9.73 -13.01 3.39
CA HIS A 24 8.63 -12.16 2.95
C HIS A 24 7.51 -12.89 2.19
N TYR A 25 7.40 -14.21 2.34
CA TYR A 25 6.28 -14.95 1.76
C TYR A 25 4.99 -14.57 2.49
N CYS A 26 4.00 -14.15 1.72
CA CYS A 26 2.73 -13.69 2.25
C CYS A 26 1.57 -14.35 1.50
N VAL A 27 0.53 -14.70 2.26
CA VAL A 27 -0.79 -15.07 1.75
C VAL A 27 -1.77 -14.06 2.32
N ALA A 28 -2.54 -13.42 1.45
CA ALA A 28 -3.43 -12.33 1.84
C ALA A 28 -4.75 -12.37 1.09
N LYS A 29 -5.76 -11.69 1.66
CA LYS A 29 -7.00 -11.34 0.97
C LYS A 29 -6.81 -10.00 0.27
N PHE A 30 -7.15 -9.97 -1.00
CA PHE A 30 -6.99 -8.80 -1.86
C PHE A 30 -8.32 -8.47 -2.52
N PHE A 31 -8.83 -7.27 -2.28
CA PHE A 31 -9.99 -6.76 -2.98
C PHE A 31 -9.57 -6.25 -4.35
N VAL A 32 -10.15 -6.78 -5.43
CA VAL A 32 -9.87 -6.36 -6.80
C VAL A 32 -10.87 -5.27 -7.20
N SER A 33 -10.36 -4.10 -7.56
CA SER A 33 -11.17 -2.91 -7.86
C SER A 33 -12.07 -3.10 -9.09
N SER A 34 -11.59 -3.79 -10.11
CA SER A 34 -12.31 -3.99 -11.37
C SER A 34 -13.48 -4.97 -11.25
N SER A 35 -13.30 -6.10 -10.57
CA SER A 35 -14.35 -7.11 -10.36
C SER A 35 -15.17 -6.90 -9.09
N ARG A 36 -14.66 -6.11 -8.13
CA ARG A 36 -15.20 -5.93 -6.78
C ARG A 36 -15.26 -7.22 -5.97
N GLU A 37 -14.38 -8.16 -6.27
CA GLU A 37 -14.27 -9.44 -5.57
C GLU A 37 -13.06 -9.47 -4.65
N VAL A 38 -13.14 -10.25 -3.57
CA VAL A 38 -12.00 -10.53 -2.69
C VAL A 38 -11.39 -11.87 -3.10
N ILE A 39 -10.13 -11.82 -3.52
CA ILE A 39 -9.38 -12.99 -3.97
C ILE A 39 -8.28 -13.34 -2.97
N THR A 40 -7.76 -14.57 -3.04
CA THR A 40 -6.57 -14.95 -2.28
C THR A 40 -5.33 -14.72 -3.15
N VAL A 41 -4.39 -13.92 -2.67
CA VAL A 41 -3.10 -13.68 -3.33
C VAL A 41 -1.98 -14.35 -2.53
N ARG A 42 -0.95 -14.82 -3.23
CA ARG A 42 0.27 -15.36 -2.62
C ARG A 42 1.52 -14.90 -3.34
N GLY A 43 2.62 -14.73 -2.61
CA GLY A 43 3.92 -14.40 -3.20
C GLY A 43 4.83 -13.70 -2.20
N THR A 44 5.96 -13.21 -2.70
CA THR A 44 6.88 -12.40 -1.90
C THR A 44 6.38 -10.96 -1.90
N LEU A 45 5.75 -10.55 -0.81
CA LEU A 45 5.28 -9.18 -0.57
C LEU A 45 6.11 -8.62 0.58
N ILE A 46 6.91 -7.60 0.31
CA ILE A 46 7.79 -6.95 1.31
C ILE A 46 6.99 -5.87 2.02
N ASP A 47 6.98 -5.91 3.36
CA ASP A 47 6.20 -5.03 4.25
C ASP A 47 4.74 -4.77 3.79
N PRO A 48 3.94 -5.81 3.49
CA PRO A 48 2.57 -5.63 3.05
C PRO A 48 1.72 -5.05 4.17
N ARG A 49 0.96 -3.99 3.90
CA ARG A 49 0.10 -3.37 4.91
C ARG A 49 -1.38 -3.53 4.56
N VAL A 50 -2.17 -3.93 5.55
CA VAL A 50 -3.64 -3.95 5.40
C VAL A 50 -4.14 -2.53 5.11
N GLY A 51 -5.04 -2.42 4.14
CA GLY A 51 -5.54 -1.16 3.61
C GLY A 51 -4.66 -0.56 2.50
N GLU A 52 -3.47 -1.13 2.22
CA GLU A 52 -2.61 -0.64 1.16
C GLU A 52 -3.22 -0.94 -0.21
N THR A 53 -3.26 0.09 -1.07
CA THR A 53 -3.66 -0.09 -2.46
C THR A 53 -2.45 -0.48 -3.30
N LEU A 54 -2.52 -1.62 -3.97
CA LEU A 54 -1.45 -2.17 -4.79
C LEU A 54 -1.93 -2.38 -6.21
N ARG A 55 -1.01 -2.25 -7.16
CA ARG A 55 -1.06 -2.98 -8.43
C ARG A 55 -0.25 -4.26 -8.25
N ILE A 56 -0.85 -5.41 -8.53
CA ILE A 56 -0.19 -6.71 -8.52
C ILE A 56 -0.17 -7.30 -9.93
N THR A 57 0.96 -7.86 -10.34
CA THR A 57 1.16 -8.53 -11.61
C THR A 57 1.48 -9.99 -11.35
N GLY A 58 0.78 -10.91 -11.99
CA GLY A 58 0.91 -12.32 -11.66
C GLY A 58 0.09 -13.25 -12.53
N GLU A 59 -0.12 -14.46 -12.04
CA GLU A 59 -0.88 -15.49 -12.74
C GLU A 59 -1.77 -16.28 -11.76
N TRP A 60 -2.93 -16.71 -12.25
CA TRP A 60 -3.79 -17.61 -11.50
C TRP A 60 -3.16 -19.00 -11.41
N GLN A 61 -3.16 -19.57 -10.22
CA GLN A 61 -2.65 -20.91 -9.95
C GLN A 61 -3.63 -21.66 -9.06
N GLU A 62 -3.95 -22.89 -9.43
CA GLU A 62 -4.78 -23.77 -8.62
C GLU A 62 -3.90 -24.50 -7.60
N ASP A 63 -4.28 -24.40 -6.34
CA ASP A 63 -3.67 -25.13 -5.23
C ASP A 63 -4.56 -26.32 -4.86
N PRO A 64 -4.05 -27.56 -4.82
CA PRO A 64 -4.86 -28.74 -4.52
C PRO A 64 -5.55 -28.71 -3.14
N ARG A 65 -5.04 -27.92 -2.18
CA ARG A 65 -5.59 -27.81 -0.83
C ARG A 65 -6.41 -26.54 -0.62
N PHE A 66 -6.01 -25.44 -1.27
CA PHE A 66 -6.57 -24.12 -1.00
C PHE A 66 -7.36 -23.52 -2.17
N GLY A 67 -7.46 -24.22 -3.29
CA GLY A 67 -8.19 -23.79 -4.48
C GLY A 67 -7.45 -22.71 -5.27
N LEU A 68 -8.22 -21.91 -6.01
CA LEU A 68 -7.68 -20.90 -6.92
C LEU A 68 -7.06 -19.72 -6.16
N GLN A 69 -5.80 -19.42 -6.46
CA GLN A 69 -5.04 -18.32 -5.86
C GLN A 69 -4.32 -17.52 -6.94
N PHE A 70 -4.13 -16.23 -6.72
CA PHE A 70 -3.34 -15.40 -7.61
C PHE A 70 -1.89 -15.35 -7.13
N LYS A 71 -0.96 -15.92 -7.91
CA LYS A 71 0.47 -15.90 -7.62
C LYS A 71 1.06 -14.59 -8.11
N VAL A 72 1.39 -13.71 -7.17
CA VAL A 72 2.01 -12.41 -7.41
C VAL A 72 3.48 -12.63 -7.81
N LYS A 73 3.87 -12.10 -8.97
CA LYS A 73 5.28 -11.99 -9.39
C LYS A 73 5.84 -10.61 -9.10
N TYR A 74 5.03 -9.57 -9.31
CA TYR A 74 5.40 -8.18 -9.05
C TYR A 74 4.26 -7.47 -8.33
N PHE A 75 4.59 -6.50 -7.50
CA PHE A 75 3.61 -5.59 -6.92
C PHE A 75 4.19 -4.19 -6.80
N GLN A 76 3.32 -3.19 -6.85
CA GLN A 76 3.65 -1.78 -6.69
C GLN A 76 2.56 -1.08 -5.85
N PRO A 77 2.93 -0.38 -4.78
CA PRO A 77 2.02 0.53 -4.09
C PRO A 77 1.51 1.64 -5.00
N LEU A 78 0.21 1.86 -4.98
CA LEU A 78 -0.43 2.95 -5.71
C LEU A 78 -0.84 4.06 -4.76
N THR A 79 -0.52 5.29 -5.14
CA THR A 79 -1.11 6.46 -4.50
C THR A 79 -2.55 6.62 -4.98
N PRO A 80 -3.54 6.68 -4.07
CA PRO A 80 -4.92 6.92 -4.46
C PRO A 80 -5.09 8.22 -5.26
N LYS A 81 -5.96 8.17 -6.29
CA LYS A 81 -6.25 9.33 -7.16
C LYS A 81 -7.70 9.80 -7.08
N THR A 82 -8.48 9.24 -6.17
CA THR A 82 -9.89 9.57 -5.95
C THR A 82 -10.08 10.01 -4.50
N LEU A 83 -11.06 10.88 -4.23
CA LEU A 83 -11.34 11.35 -2.86
C LEU A 83 -11.63 10.19 -1.90
N ASP A 84 -12.44 9.21 -2.34
CA ASP A 84 -12.74 8.00 -1.55
C ASP A 84 -11.47 7.18 -1.26
N GLY A 85 -10.60 7.02 -2.25
CA GLY A 85 -9.33 6.32 -2.06
C GLY A 85 -8.38 7.05 -1.12
N ILE A 86 -8.32 8.39 -1.20
CA ILE A 86 -7.50 9.20 -0.29
C ILE A 86 -8.03 9.07 1.15
N ARG A 87 -9.35 9.14 1.36
CA ARG A 87 -9.97 8.97 2.69
C ARG A 87 -9.65 7.59 3.27
N LYS A 88 -9.86 6.53 2.50
CA LYS A 88 -9.55 5.15 2.93
C LYS A 88 -8.09 4.96 3.27
N PHE A 89 -7.19 5.50 2.46
CA PHE A 89 -5.75 5.41 2.71
C PHE A 89 -5.33 6.14 3.98
N LEU A 90 -5.82 7.37 4.19
CA LEU A 90 -5.49 8.13 5.40
C LEU A 90 -6.14 7.51 6.65
N GLY A 91 -7.36 7.01 6.53
CA GLY A 91 -8.14 6.44 7.63
C GLY A 91 -7.78 5.00 7.99
N SER A 92 -6.93 4.32 7.20
CA SER A 92 -6.54 2.92 7.42
C SER A 92 -5.66 2.71 8.66
N GLY A 93 -5.12 3.80 9.23
CA GLY A 93 -4.12 3.75 10.29
C GLY A 93 -2.69 3.58 9.78
N MET A 94 -2.46 3.55 8.46
CA MET A 94 -1.11 3.55 7.88
C MET A 94 -0.29 4.80 8.24
N ILE A 95 -0.96 5.91 8.58
CA ILE A 95 -0.33 7.13 9.08
C ILE A 95 -0.83 7.37 10.50
N PRO A 96 -0.02 7.01 11.51
CA PRO A 96 -0.32 7.27 12.90
C PRO A 96 -0.75 8.72 13.12
N GLY A 97 -1.84 8.90 13.87
CA GLY A 97 -2.43 10.21 14.13
C GLY A 97 -3.58 10.59 13.17
N ILE A 98 -3.84 9.80 12.11
CA ILE A 98 -5.01 9.98 11.24
C ILE A 98 -5.93 8.78 11.34
N GLY A 99 -7.07 8.96 12.02
CA GLY A 99 -8.18 7.99 12.03
C GLY A 99 -9.23 8.34 10.97
N PRO A 100 -10.23 7.45 10.73
CA PRO A 100 -11.24 7.62 9.67
C PRO A 100 -11.94 8.98 9.67
N HIS A 101 -12.43 9.44 10.83
CA HIS A 101 -13.09 10.74 10.93
C HIS A 101 -12.18 11.94 10.61
N LEU A 102 -10.89 11.82 10.94
CA LEU A 102 -9.94 12.89 10.64
C LEU A 102 -9.54 12.85 9.16
N ALA A 103 -9.42 11.66 8.58
CA ALA A 103 -9.20 11.48 7.15
C ALA A 103 -10.32 12.16 6.34
N ASP A 104 -11.58 11.97 6.74
CA ASP A 104 -12.72 12.63 6.10
C ASP A 104 -12.54 14.16 6.10
N ARG A 105 -12.27 14.77 7.27
CA ARG A 105 -12.07 16.22 7.39
C ARG A 105 -10.89 16.74 6.58
N ILE A 106 -9.76 16.03 6.59
CA ILE A 106 -8.57 16.42 5.81
C ILE A 106 -8.90 16.41 4.31
N VAL A 107 -9.59 15.39 3.83
CA VAL A 107 -9.95 15.28 2.41
C VAL A 107 -11.07 16.26 2.04
N ASP A 108 -12.00 16.55 2.94
CA ASP A 108 -13.03 17.57 2.71
C ASP A 108 -12.41 18.97 2.57
N HIS A 109 -11.34 19.25 3.30
CA HIS A 109 -10.65 20.55 3.26
C HIS A 109 -9.65 20.68 2.09
N PHE A 110 -8.87 19.64 1.79
CA PHE A 110 -7.81 19.71 0.76
C PHE A 110 -8.13 18.99 -0.56
N GLY A 111 -9.18 18.17 -0.60
CA GLY A 111 -9.60 17.47 -1.81
C GLY A 111 -8.54 16.52 -2.37
N LEU A 112 -8.30 16.60 -3.69
CA LEU A 112 -7.30 15.77 -4.37
C LEU A 112 -5.85 16.21 -4.06
N ASP A 113 -5.67 17.41 -3.51
CA ASP A 113 -4.35 17.94 -3.17
C ASP A 113 -3.86 17.48 -1.79
N THR A 114 -4.63 16.67 -1.06
CA THR A 114 -4.30 16.24 0.30
C THR A 114 -2.88 15.69 0.44
N PHE A 115 -2.45 14.78 -0.45
CA PHE A 115 -1.09 14.24 -0.37
C PHE A 115 0.00 15.27 -0.70
N VAL A 116 -0.27 16.19 -1.63
CA VAL A 116 0.64 17.30 -1.96
C VAL A 116 0.79 18.23 -0.76
N VAL A 117 -0.30 18.49 -0.03
CA VAL A 117 -0.27 19.30 1.18
C VAL A 117 0.54 18.61 2.28
N ILE A 118 0.31 17.32 2.55
CA ILE A 118 1.09 16.58 3.55
C ILE A 118 2.58 16.58 3.20
N GLU A 119 2.93 16.44 1.91
CA GLU A 119 4.32 16.36 1.47
C GLU A 119 5.02 17.73 1.42
N LYS A 120 4.38 18.75 0.85
CA LYS A 120 5.03 20.03 0.52
C LYS A 120 4.70 21.15 1.49
N SER A 121 3.61 21.04 2.23
CA SER A 121 3.14 22.10 3.13
C SER A 121 2.40 21.55 4.35
N PRO A 122 2.97 20.59 5.09
CA PRO A 122 2.27 19.87 6.15
C PRO A 122 1.75 20.76 7.27
N GLN A 123 2.36 21.92 7.51
CA GLN A 123 1.88 22.93 8.46
C GLN A 123 0.43 23.35 8.20
N ARG A 124 -0.02 23.28 6.94
CA ARG A 124 -1.40 23.58 6.56
C ARG A 124 -2.39 22.58 7.13
N LEU A 125 -1.98 21.38 7.54
CA LEU A 125 -2.87 20.43 8.22
C LEU A 125 -3.51 21.05 9.48
N ALA A 126 -2.87 22.03 10.12
CA ALA A 126 -3.45 22.79 11.23
C ALA A 126 -4.64 23.70 10.85
N GLU A 127 -4.92 23.89 9.56
CA GLU A 127 -6.15 24.53 9.06
C GLU A 127 -7.38 23.65 9.32
N VAL A 128 -7.20 22.33 9.48
CA VAL A 128 -8.28 21.35 9.68
C VAL A 128 -8.63 21.24 11.16
N GLU A 129 -9.91 21.41 11.48
CA GLU A 129 -10.40 21.31 12.86
C GLU A 129 -10.05 19.96 13.50
N GLY A 130 -9.37 20.02 14.64
CA GLY A 130 -8.91 18.85 15.40
C GLY A 130 -7.48 18.43 15.09
N ILE A 131 -6.73 19.19 14.28
CA ILE A 131 -5.29 18.99 14.06
C ILE A 131 -4.51 20.16 14.67
N GLY A 132 -3.93 19.93 15.85
CA GLY A 132 -2.98 20.86 16.46
C GLY A 132 -1.54 20.62 16.00
N HIS A 133 -0.63 21.55 16.29
CA HIS A 133 0.79 21.48 15.90
C HIS A 133 1.48 20.16 16.27
N SER A 134 1.24 19.64 17.48
CA SER A 134 1.82 18.35 17.90
C SER A 134 1.38 17.19 17.00
N ARG A 135 0.12 17.18 16.55
CA ARG A 135 -0.38 16.14 15.64
C ARG A 135 0.17 16.31 14.23
N VAL A 136 0.34 17.55 13.76
CA VAL A 136 1.03 17.83 12.49
C VAL A 136 2.43 17.21 12.51
N GLN A 137 3.19 17.43 13.58
CA GLN A 137 4.53 16.86 13.72
C GLN A 137 4.52 15.33 13.64
N THR A 138 3.63 14.67 14.39
CA THR A 138 3.49 13.20 14.33
C THR A 138 3.15 12.71 12.91
N ILE A 139 2.22 13.37 12.22
CA ILE A 139 1.84 13.01 10.85
C ILE A 139 3.04 13.14 9.90
N VAL A 140 3.82 14.22 10.02
CA VAL A 140 5.00 14.47 9.16
C VAL A 140 6.08 13.42 9.37
N GLU A 141 6.41 13.13 10.63
CA GLU A 141 7.43 12.12 10.98
C GLU A 141 7.08 10.76 10.35
N ASN A 142 5.83 10.31 10.52
CA ASN A 142 5.38 9.03 9.98
C ASN A 142 5.18 9.02 8.45
N TRP A 143 4.85 10.18 7.86
CA TRP A 143 4.68 10.29 6.40
C TRP A 143 6.02 10.13 5.67
N VAL A 144 7.11 10.68 6.22
CA VAL A 144 8.46 10.58 5.64
C VAL A 144 8.95 9.13 5.66
N ASP A 145 8.76 8.42 6.78
CA ASP A 145 9.14 7.01 6.91
C ASP A 145 8.42 6.13 5.87
N HIS A 146 7.13 6.39 5.66
CA HIS A 146 6.35 5.67 4.65
C HIS A 146 6.81 5.99 3.21
N LYS A 147 7.36 7.18 2.96
CA LYS A 147 7.88 7.57 1.65
C LYS A 147 9.25 6.94 1.37
N ILE A 148 10.16 6.92 2.35
CA ILE A 148 11.50 6.36 2.22
C ILE A 148 11.45 4.85 1.91
N ALA A 149 10.59 4.10 2.59
CA ALA A 149 10.39 2.68 2.31
C ALA A 149 9.89 2.41 0.87
N ARG A 150 9.04 3.30 0.35
CA ARG A 150 8.48 3.22 -1.01
C ARG A 150 9.53 3.53 -2.07
N ASP A 151 10.31 4.60 -1.88
CA ASP A 151 11.30 5.07 -2.85
C ASP A 151 12.50 4.11 -2.97
N ALA A 152 12.93 3.49 -1.87
CA ALA A 152 13.98 2.47 -1.88
C ALA A 152 13.61 1.25 -2.74
N THR A 153 12.36 0.78 -2.65
CA THR A 153 11.86 -0.37 -3.43
C THR A 153 11.81 -0.07 -4.93
N VAL A 154 11.39 1.15 -5.31
CA VAL A 154 11.37 1.59 -6.71
C VAL A 154 12.79 1.76 -7.26
N PHE A 155 13.71 2.33 -6.47
CA PHE A 155 15.11 2.57 -6.85
C PHE A 155 15.90 1.28 -7.09
N LEU A 156 15.75 0.28 -6.22
CA LEU A 156 16.45 -1.01 -6.33
C LEU A 156 16.00 -1.84 -7.55
N ARG A 157 14.72 -1.71 -7.93
CA ARG A 157 14.19 -2.35 -9.14
C ARG A 157 14.62 -1.65 -10.43
N GLY A 158 14.75 -0.32 -10.42
CA GLY A 158 15.23 0.46 -11.57
C GLY A 158 16.65 0.10 -12.03
N HIS A 159 17.45 -0.52 -11.16
CA HIS A 159 18.81 -0.98 -11.46
C HIS A 159 18.95 -2.50 -11.65
N GLY A 160 17.84 -3.26 -11.73
CA GLY A 160 17.88 -4.71 -11.97
C GLY A 160 18.43 -5.54 -10.81
N LEU A 161 18.52 -4.96 -9.60
CA LEU A 161 19.06 -5.61 -8.39
C LEU A 161 17.96 -6.19 -7.49
N GLY A 162 16.71 -6.23 -7.98
CA GLY A 162 15.50 -6.51 -7.20
C GLY A 162 15.45 -7.85 -6.49
N ASP A 163 16.13 -8.89 -6.99
CA ASP A 163 16.05 -10.24 -6.41
C ASP A 163 17.10 -10.50 -5.32
N ALA A 164 18.23 -9.79 -5.33
CA ALA A 164 19.38 -10.12 -4.49
C ALA A 164 19.59 -9.19 -3.29
N LEU A 165 19.06 -7.96 -3.31
CA LEU A 165 19.40 -6.93 -2.31
C LEU A 165 18.25 -6.48 -1.41
N ALA A 166 17.00 -6.85 -1.73
CA ALA A 166 15.84 -6.47 -0.92
C ALA A 166 15.91 -6.98 0.53
N ALA A 167 16.66 -8.06 0.78
CA ALA A 167 16.90 -8.62 2.10
C ALA A 167 17.95 -7.85 2.96
N ARG A 168 18.70 -6.89 2.39
CA ARG A 168 19.82 -6.22 3.09
C ARG A 168 19.56 -4.80 3.56
N VAL A 169 18.39 -4.21 3.27
CA VAL A 169 18.09 -2.81 3.60
C VAL A 169 17.44 -2.65 4.99
N PHE A 170 17.13 -3.76 5.68
CA PHE A 170 16.52 -3.75 7.02
C PHE A 170 17.43 -4.29 8.15
N GLN A 171 18.76 -4.12 8.04
CA GLN A 171 19.61 -4.18 9.24
C GLN A 171 19.68 -2.81 9.91
#